data_AF-A0A5N5K1W7-F1
#
_entry.id   AF-A0A5N5K1W7-F1
#
_cell.length_a   1.000
_cell.length_b   1.000
_cell.length_c   1.000
_cell.angle_alpha   90.00
_cell.angle_beta   90.00
_cell.angle_gamma   90.00
#
_symmetry.space_group_name_H-M   'P 1'
#
loop_
_entity.id
_entity.type
_entity.pdbx_description
1 polymer ?
#
loop_
_entity_poly.entity_id
_entity_poly.type
_entity_poly.pdbx_seq_one_letter_code
_entity_poly.pdbx_strand_id
1 'polypeptide(L)'
;MTSTAPPEKRPKPGLKIYGFVAVNPYKLTIYAEELGIPYNYIQLDLVADEPHAEWYTAINPNGKMLWLQWQVAGYGPMMGQGTHFARYAVESVPYGNWRYHAECTRLNTVLDKQLTTNKYVAGDTPTIADFAVFTYAHSARWCEIDMSDFPNVKAWIARLLQRPRIQKALQVPVLLYPFHDEAVMSAEHEDFYRMIRKAGSKLIWEAHEGWAGEVAGVPSDFANLETSGMTEAGREKHG
;
A
#
# COMPACT_ATOMS: atom_id res chain seq x y z
N MET A 1 34.00 -7.69 5.78
CA MET A 1 34.25 -7.73 4.32
C MET A 1 32.88 -7.58 3.68
N THR A 2 32.63 -6.58 2.84
CA THR A 2 31.32 -6.44 2.17
C THR A 2 31.16 -7.63 1.22
N SER A 3 30.27 -8.57 1.56
CA SER A 3 29.97 -9.73 0.72
C SER A 3 29.46 -9.23 -0.64
N THR A 4 30.29 -9.42 -1.67
CA THR A 4 29.96 -9.02 -3.03
C THR A 4 29.05 -10.05 -3.64
N ALA A 5 27.94 -9.62 -4.26
CA ALA A 5 27.04 -10.49 -5.00
C ALA A 5 27.81 -11.41 -5.98
N PRO A 6 27.35 -12.67 -6.15
CA PRO A 6 27.88 -13.57 -7.17
C PRO A 6 27.94 -12.89 -8.55
N PRO A 7 28.96 -13.15 -9.38
CA PRO A 7 29.17 -12.43 -10.64
C PRO A 7 27.92 -12.33 -11.54
N GLU A 8 27.13 -13.39 -11.62
CA GLU A 8 25.89 -13.49 -12.38
C GLU A 8 24.71 -12.73 -11.78
N LYS A 9 24.77 -12.42 -10.47
CA LYS A 9 23.75 -11.66 -9.73
C LYS A 9 24.10 -10.17 -9.62
N ARG A 10 25.30 -9.76 -10.07
CA ARG A 10 25.73 -8.35 -9.99
C ARG A 10 24.85 -7.48 -10.89
N PRO A 11 24.21 -6.43 -10.35
CA PRO A 11 23.33 -5.58 -11.15
C PRO A 11 24.11 -4.81 -12.21
N LYS A 12 23.65 -4.82 -13.46
CA LYS A 12 24.21 -3.99 -14.54
C LYS A 12 23.43 -2.66 -14.65
N PRO A 13 23.83 -1.74 -15.56
CA PRO A 13 23.05 -0.52 -15.82
C PRO A 13 21.61 -0.83 -16.22
N GLY A 14 20.67 0.02 -15.80
CA GLY A 14 19.23 -0.16 -16.02
C GLY A 14 18.44 -0.40 -14.73
N LEU A 15 17.14 -0.65 -14.87
CA LEU A 15 16.25 -1.02 -13.77
C LEU A 15 16.70 -2.37 -13.18
N LYS A 16 16.70 -2.50 -11.86
CA LYS A 16 17.13 -3.71 -11.17
C LYS A 16 15.90 -4.39 -10.59
N ILE A 17 15.57 -5.57 -11.10
CA ILE A 17 14.42 -6.35 -10.68
C ILE A 17 14.96 -7.59 -9.98
N TYR A 18 14.86 -7.61 -8.64
CA TYR A 18 15.15 -8.82 -7.86
C TYR A 18 13.85 -9.58 -7.67
N GLY A 19 13.81 -10.85 -8.03
CA GLY A 19 12.58 -11.64 -7.98
C GLY A 19 12.85 -13.13 -8.13
N PHE A 20 11.83 -13.94 -7.89
CA PHE A 20 11.86 -15.39 -8.12
C PHE A 20 10.82 -15.73 -9.20
N VAL A 21 10.75 -16.99 -9.64
CA VAL A 21 9.77 -17.39 -10.67
C VAL A 21 8.36 -17.32 -10.07
N ALA A 22 7.65 -16.23 -10.33
CA ALA A 22 6.29 -15.98 -9.88
C ALA A 22 5.61 -14.97 -10.81
N VAL A 23 4.28 -14.88 -10.72
CA VAL A 23 3.48 -14.01 -11.60
C VAL A 23 3.73 -12.51 -11.39
N ASN A 24 4.13 -12.08 -10.18
CA ASN A 24 4.26 -10.66 -9.86
C ASN A 24 5.49 -9.99 -10.51
N PRO A 25 6.69 -10.60 -10.52
CA PRO A 25 7.83 -10.05 -11.24
C PRO A 25 7.60 -9.81 -12.74
N TYR A 26 6.76 -10.61 -13.41
CA TYR A 26 6.42 -10.40 -14.82
C TYR A 26 5.76 -9.06 -15.10
N LYS A 27 5.03 -8.48 -14.13
CA LYS A 27 4.45 -7.13 -14.29
C LYS A 27 5.57 -6.11 -14.55
N LEU A 28 6.68 -6.20 -13.80
CA LEU A 28 7.80 -5.27 -13.92
C LEU A 28 8.56 -5.47 -15.22
N THR A 29 8.77 -6.72 -15.65
CA THR A 29 9.46 -6.99 -16.91
C THR A 29 8.61 -6.55 -18.09
N ILE A 30 7.29 -6.81 -18.10
CA ILE A 30 6.38 -6.34 -19.15
C ILE A 30 6.41 -4.81 -19.25
N TYR A 31 6.29 -4.08 -18.13
CA TYR A 31 6.40 -2.62 -18.15
C TYR A 31 7.75 -2.13 -18.69
N ALA A 32 8.84 -2.79 -18.31
CA ALA A 32 10.17 -2.40 -18.76
C ALA A 32 10.32 -2.62 -20.28
N GLU A 33 9.82 -3.74 -20.81
CA GLU A 33 9.80 -4.02 -22.26
C GLU A 33 8.93 -3.00 -23.01
N GLU A 34 7.68 -2.77 -22.56
CA GLU A 34 6.74 -1.83 -23.20
C GLU A 34 7.24 -0.38 -23.21
N LEU A 35 7.96 0.03 -22.16
CA LEU A 35 8.51 1.38 -22.03
C LEU A 35 9.93 1.52 -22.61
N GLY A 36 10.52 0.44 -23.15
CA GLY A 36 11.90 0.44 -23.64
C GLY A 36 12.93 0.75 -22.56
N ILE A 37 12.65 0.41 -21.30
CA ILE A 37 13.54 0.64 -20.16
C ILE A 37 14.48 -0.57 -20.04
N PRO A 38 15.80 -0.40 -20.23
CA PRO A 38 16.74 -1.49 -20.00
C PRO A 38 16.64 -1.97 -18.55
N TYR A 39 16.52 -3.29 -18.34
CA TYR A 39 16.45 -3.88 -17.01
C TYR A 39 17.37 -5.07 -16.85
N ASN A 40 17.65 -5.38 -15.59
CA ASN A 40 18.37 -6.55 -15.14
C ASN A 40 17.44 -7.34 -14.25
N TYR A 41 17.13 -8.56 -14.65
CA TYR A 41 16.40 -9.50 -13.82
C TYR A 41 17.39 -10.35 -13.03
N ILE A 42 17.46 -10.13 -11.72
CA ILE A 42 18.28 -10.90 -10.79
C ILE A 42 17.35 -11.93 -10.14
N GLN A 43 17.40 -13.16 -10.66
CA GLN A 43 16.67 -14.29 -10.10
C GLN A 43 17.20 -14.60 -8.69
N LEU A 44 16.32 -14.69 -7.70
CA LEU A 44 16.61 -15.16 -6.35
C LEU A 44 16.24 -16.64 -6.24
N ASP A 45 17.14 -17.44 -5.67
CA ASP A 45 16.90 -18.83 -5.33
C ASP A 45 16.29 -18.94 -3.93
N LEU A 46 15.00 -19.28 -3.87
CA LEU A 46 14.27 -19.46 -2.61
C LEU A 46 14.63 -20.77 -1.90
N VAL A 47 15.10 -21.79 -2.63
CA VAL A 47 15.50 -23.07 -2.05
C VAL A 47 16.85 -22.91 -1.34
N ALA A 48 17.76 -22.15 -1.94
CA ALA A 48 19.05 -21.81 -1.35
C ALA A 48 18.96 -20.66 -0.31
N ASP A 49 17.76 -20.18 0.00
CA ASP A 49 17.52 -19.06 0.92
C ASP A 49 18.29 -17.77 0.56
N GLU A 50 18.47 -17.50 -0.74
CA GLU A 50 19.13 -16.29 -1.23
C GLU A 50 18.51 -14.98 -0.72
N PRO A 51 17.20 -14.87 -0.42
CA PRO A 51 16.65 -13.69 0.23
C PRO A 51 17.31 -13.33 1.57
N HIS A 52 17.93 -14.28 2.27
CA HIS A 52 18.66 -14.02 3.51
C HIS A 52 20.19 -14.05 3.33
N ALA A 53 20.69 -14.28 2.12
CA ALA A 53 22.12 -14.27 1.85
C ALA A 53 22.74 -12.88 2.14
N GLU A 54 23.96 -12.85 2.69
CA GLU A 54 24.65 -11.61 3.11
C GLU A 54 24.75 -10.58 1.97
N TRP A 55 25.00 -11.03 0.74
CA TRP A 55 25.10 -10.14 -0.42
C TRP A 55 23.76 -9.48 -0.78
N TYR A 56 22.65 -10.20 -0.60
CA TYR A 56 21.32 -9.70 -0.92
C TYR A 56 20.76 -8.88 0.24
N THR A 57 20.99 -9.28 1.49
CA THR A 57 20.62 -8.48 2.66
C THR A 57 21.44 -7.19 2.78
N ALA A 58 22.65 -7.13 2.22
CA ALA A 58 23.35 -5.86 2.04
C ALA A 58 22.60 -4.87 1.12
N ILE A 59 21.74 -5.37 0.22
CA ILE A 59 20.94 -4.57 -0.72
C ILE A 59 19.51 -4.37 -0.21
N ASN A 60 18.93 -5.43 0.37
CA ASN A 60 17.61 -5.49 0.98
C ASN A 60 17.75 -6.04 2.41
N PRO A 61 18.12 -5.19 3.39
CA PRO A 61 18.39 -5.61 4.78
C PRO A 61 17.26 -6.37 5.46
N ASN A 62 16.05 -6.28 4.92
CA ASN A 62 14.90 -7.00 5.44
C ASN A 62 14.87 -8.49 5.07
N GLY A 63 15.58 -8.90 4.01
CA GLY A 63 15.59 -10.28 3.49
C GLY A 63 14.23 -10.89 3.16
N LYS A 64 13.18 -10.06 3.12
CA LYS A 64 11.77 -10.46 3.05
C LYS A 64 11.09 -9.96 1.78
N MET A 65 9.86 -10.45 1.62
CA MET A 65 8.87 -10.15 0.58
C MET A 65 9.06 -8.78 -0.09
N LEU A 66 8.99 -8.76 -1.42
CA LEU A 66 9.13 -7.54 -2.22
C LEU A 66 8.13 -6.48 -1.73
N TRP A 67 8.60 -5.39 -1.11
CA TRP A 67 7.76 -4.33 -0.55
C TRP A 67 6.77 -3.75 -1.57
N LEU A 68 7.12 -3.77 -2.85
CA LEU A 68 6.21 -3.41 -3.92
C LEU A 68 5.04 -4.42 -4.05
N GLN A 69 5.28 -5.72 -3.92
CA GLN A 69 4.21 -6.71 -3.89
C GLN A 69 3.32 -6.54 -2.66
N TRP A 70 3.92 -6.30 -1.49
CA TRP A 70 3.17 -5.98 -0.27
C TRP A 70 2.28 -4.74 -0.46
N GLN A 71 2.78 -3.73 -1.18
CA GLN A 71 2.01 -2.55 -1.54
C GLN A 71 0.85 -2.87 -2.51
N VAL A 72 1.13 -3.57 -3.62
CA VAL A 72 0.15 -3.83 -4.67
C VAL A 72 -0.94 -4.81 -4.23
N ALA A 73 -0.61 -5.79 -3.37
CA ALA A 73 -1.54 -6.83 -2.94
C ALA A 73 -2.17 -6.59 -1.56
N GLY A 74 -1.64 -5.64 -0.79
CA GLY A 74 -2.06 -5.36 0.58
C GLY A 74 -2.27 -3.87 0.81
N TYR A 75 -1.19 -3.12 1.05
CA TYR A 75 -1.25 -1.74 1.53
C TYR A 75 -2.18 -0.84 0.70
N GLY A 76 -1.97 -0.73 -0.61
CA GLY A 76 -2.76 0.14 -1.48
C GLY A 76 -4.24 -0.25 -1.53
N PRO A 77 -4.59 -1.49 -1.92
CA PRO A 77 -5.97 -1.94 -1.98
C PRO A 77 -6.72 -1.82 -0.65
N MET A 78 -6.10 -2.18 0.47
CA MET A 78 -6.77 -2.12 1.78
C MET A 78 -7.05 -0.67 2.20
N MET A 79 -6.12 0.26 1.98
CA MET A 79 -6.35 1.69 2.19
C MET A 79 -7.48 2.23 1.31
N GLY A 80 -7.57 1.78 0.06
CA GLY A 80 -8.68 2.10 -0.83
C GLY A 80 -10.03 1.58 -0.33
N GLN A 81 -10.09 0.33 0.14
CA GLN A 81 -11.30 -0.25 0.71
C GLN A 81 -11.71 0.45 2.01
N GLY A 82 -10.75 0.78 2.88
CA GLY A 82 -11.00 1.59 4.08
C GLY A 82 -11.63 2.94 3.72
N THR A 83 -11.09 3.62 2.70
CA THR A 83 -11.68 4.86 2.18
C THR A 83 -13.09 4.66 1.65
N HIS A 84 -13.35 3.58 0.91
CA HIS A 84 -14.69 3.27 0.40
C HIS A 84 -15.72 3.18 1.51
N PHE A 85 -15.50 2.30 2.50
CA PHE A 85 -16.46 2.11 3.59
C PHE A 85 -16.58 3.31 4.52
N ALA A 86 -15.54 4.13 4.64
CA ALA A 86 -15.56 5.31 5.49
C ALA A 86 -16.13 6.57 4.81
N ARG A 87 -15.98 6.71 3.49
CA ARG A 87 -16.26 7.98 2.79
C ARG A 87 -17.20 7.88 1.59
N TYR A 88 -17.28 6.72 0.93
CA TYR A 88 -17.97 6.61 -0.35
C TYR A 88 -19.18 5.69 -0.33
N ALA A 89 -19.26 4.71 0.56
CA ALA A 89 -20.42 3.86 0.73
C ALA A 89 -21.68 4.72 0.95
N VAL A 90 -22.72 4.47 0.15
CA VAL A 90 -23.98 5.23 0.21
C VAL A 90 -24.76 4.95 1.50
N GLU A 91 -24.55 3.76 2.06
CA GLU A 91 -25.11 3.30 3.32
C GLU A 91 -23.97 2.92 4.27
N SER A 92 -24.23 3.07 5.57
CA SER A 92 -23.27 2.65 6.58
C SER A 92 -23.17 1.13 6.62
N VAL A 93 -21.95 0.59 6.49
CA VAL A 93 -21.65 -0.84 6.59
C VAL A 93 -20.66 -1.05 7.74
N PRO A 94 -21.13 -1.20 9.00
CA PRO A 94 -20.27 -1.17 10.19
C PRO A 94 -19.14 -2.21 10.17
N TYR A 95 -19.45 -3.46 9.78
CA TYR A 95 -18.44 -4.52 9.70
C TYR A 95 -17.38 -4.23 8.63
N GLY A 96 -17.79 -3.74 7.46
CA GLY A 96 -16.88 -3.36 6.38
C GLY A 96 -15.93 -2.26 6.82
N ASN A 97 -16.48 -1.19 7.41
CA ASN A 97 -15.68 -0.09 7.95
C ASN A 97 -14.68 -0.58 9.00
N TRP A 98 -15.15 -1.32 10.03
CA TRP A 98 -14.28 -1.89 11.05
C TRP A 98 -13.17 -2.78 10.47
N ARG A 99 -13.52 -3.71 9.59
CA ARG A 99 -12.58 -4.69 9.03
C ARG A 99 -11.44 -4.00 8.29
N TYR A 100 -11.77 -3.06 7.40
CA TYR A 100 -10.77 -2.40 6.59
C TYR A 100 -10.00 -1.33 7.37
N HIS A 101 -10.63 -0.63 8.32
CA HIS A 101 -9.92 0.26 9.22
C HIS A 101 -8.88 -0.50 10.08
N ALA A 102 -9.27 -1.63 10.67
CA ALA A 102 -8.36 -2.49 11.43
C ALA A 102 -7.19 -3.00 10.58
N GLU A 103 -7.45 -3.42 9.34
CA GLU A 103 -6.39 -3.88 8.44
C GLU A 103 -5.46 -2.75 8.00
N CYS A 104 -5.98 -1.56 7.70
CA CYS A 104 -5.19 -0.36 7.42
C CYS A 104 -4.27 0.00 8.60
N THR A 105 -4.80 -0.02 9.82
CA THR A 105 -4.03 0.22 11.06
C THR A 105 -2.93 -0.84 11.23
N ARG A 106 -3.25 -2.13 11.03
CA ARG A 106 -2.27 -3.22 11.11
C ARG A 106 -1.15 -3.07 10.07
N LEU A 107 -1.49 -2.70 8.84
CA LEU A 107 -0.52 -2.51 7.77
C LEU A 107 0.38 -1.30 8.00
N ASN A 108 -0.15 -0.19 8.53
CA ASN A 108 0.67 0.95 8.97
C ASN A 108 1.56 0.58 10.17
N THR A 109 1.11 -0.28 11.07
CA THR A 109 1.95 -0.83 12.15
C THR A 109 3.13 -1.63 11.61
N VAL A 110 2.91 -2.45 10.56
CA VAL A 110 3.99 -3.19 9.88
C VAL A 110 4.99 -2.23 9.25
N LEU A 111 4.50 -1.17 8.57
CA LEU A 111 5.34 -0.16 7.95
C LEU A 111 6.16 0.62 8.99
N ASP A 112 5.54 1.06 10.08
CA ASP A 112 6.20 1.82 11.15
C ASP A 112 7.32 1.00 11.82
N LYS A 113 7.03 -0.27 12.11
CA LYS A 113 8.02 -1.22 12.63
C LYS A 113 9.19 -1.41 11.66
N GLN A 114 8.92 -1.53 10.35
CA GLN A 114 9.98 -1.65 9.35
C GLN A 114 10.92 -0.44 9.34
N LEU A 115 10.33 0.76 9.47
CA LEU A 115 11.03 2.04 9.42
C LEU A 115 11.75 2.39 10.74
N THR A 116 11.60 1.57 11.78
CA THR A 116 12.38 1.69 13.01
C THR A 116 13.87 1.37 12.76
N THR A 117 14.15 0.37 11.91
CA THR A 117 15.53 -0.08 11.65
C THR A 117 16.04 0.31 10.26
N ASN A 118 15.15 0.69 9.33
CA ASN A 118 15.51 0.97 7.95
C ASN A 118 15.17 2.42 7.57
N LYS A 119 16.07 3.07 6.83
CA LYS A 119 15.87 4.45 6.36
C LYS A 119 14.77 4.57 5.29
N TYR A 120 14.56 3.51 4.51
CA TYR A 120 13.55 3.37 3.46
C TYR A 120 12.94 1.98 3.56
N VAL A 121 11.81 1.72 2.91
CA VAL A 121 11.05 0.47 3.12
C VAL A 121 11.92 -0.77 2.85
N ALA A 122 12.81 -0.69 1.86
CA ALA A 122 13.70 -1.80 1.46
C ALA A 122 15.18 -1.63 1.86
N GLY A 123 15.53 -0.68 2.75
CA GLY A 123 16.91 -0.50 3.22
C GLY A 123 17.37 0.96 3.28
N ASP A 124 18.64 1.22 2.93
CA ASP A 124 19.26 2.54 3.09
C ASP A 124 19.07 3.50 1.90
N THR A 125 18.57 3.00 0.78
CA THR A 125 18.29 3.79 -0.43
C THR A 125 16.83 3.66 -0.84
N PRO A 126 16.19 4.74 -1.35
CA PRO A 126 14.80 4.69 -1.76
C PRO A 126 14.66 3.84 -3.03
N THR A 127 13.63 3.01 -3.06
CA THR A 127 13.27 2.17 -4.20
C THR A 127 11.90 2.56 -4.75
N ILE A 128 11.48 1.95 -5.86
CA ILE A 128 10.11 2.12 -6.37
C ILE A 128 9.05 1.74 -5.34
N ALA A 129 9.36 0.85 -4.39
CA ALA A 129 8.45 0.46 -3.34
C ALA A 129 8.17 1.63 -2.37
N ASP A 130 9.17 2.46 -2.06
CA ASP A 130 8.95 3.65 -1.23
C ASP A 130 7.93 4.57 -1.87
N PHE A 131 8.06 4.84 -3.17
CA PHE A 131 7.15 5.75 -3.88
C PHE A 131 5.74 5.17 -4.01
N ALA A 132 5.61 3.85 -4.20
CA ALA A 132 4.33 3.18 -4.28
C ALA A 132 3.59 3.15 -2.92
N VAL A 133 4.31 2.98 -1.82
CA VAL A 133 3.73 3.03 -0.46
C VAL A 133 3.43 4.48 -0.05
N PHE A 134 4.32 5.41 -0.42
CA PHE A 134 4.27 6.81 -0.02
C PHE A 134 2.97 7.50 -0.39
N THR A 135 2.42 7.26 -1.57
CA THR A 135 1.20 7.94 -2.02
C THR A 135 0.00 7.64 -1.11
N TYR A 136 -0.15 6.40 -0.67
CA TYR A 136 -1.21 6.00 0.27
C TYR A 136 -0.90 6.43 1.70
N ALA A 137 0.35 6.31 2.15
CA ALA A 137 0.76 6.72 3.49
C ALA A 137 0.65 8.24 3.69
N HIS A 138 1.01 9.03 2.67
CA HIS A 138 0.86 10.48 2.66
C HIS A 138 -0.61 10.91 2.58
N SER A 139 -1.50 10.01 2.16
CA SER A 139 -2.96 10.22 2.12
C SER A 139 -3.71 9.52 3.25
N ALA A 140 -3.02 9.21 4.34
CA ALA A 140 -3.57 8.38 5.41
C ALA A 140 -4.84 8.99 6.03
N ARG A 141 -4.89 10.30 6.24
CA ARG A 141 -6.09 10.95 6.77
C ARG A 141 -7.28 10.85 5.81
N TRP A 142 -7.04 10.88 4.50
CA TRP A 142 -8.08 10.58 3.53
C TRP A 142 -8.61 9.15 3.66
N CYS A 143 -7.81 8.22 4.15
CA CYS A 143 -8.22 6.84 4.44
C CYS A 143 -8.72 6.64 5.89
N GLU A 144 -9.00 7.72 6.62
CA GLU A 144 -9.40 7.72 8.06
C GLU A 144 -8.37 7.08 9.00
N ILE A 145 -7.08 7.10 8.62
CA ILE A 145 -5.98 6.67 9.48
C ILE A 145 -5.30 7.90 10.07
N ASP A 146 -5.17 7.93 11.40
CA ASP A 146 -4.37 8.95 12.08
C ASP A 146 -2.89 8.54 12.07
N MET A 147 -2.06 9.38 11.46
CA MET A 147 -0.61 9.17 11.42
C MET A 147 0.08 9.45 12.75
N SER A 148 -0.61 10.03 13.74
CA SER A 148 -0.05 10.29 15.08
C SER A 148 0.45 9.02 15.77
N ASP A 149 -0.15 7.87 15.48
CA ASP A 149 0.23 6.55 15.98
C ASP A 149 1.49 5.96 15.32
N PHE A 150 1.97 6.56 14.21
CA PHE A 150 3.04 6.01 13.37
C PHE A 150 4.20 6.99 13.17
N PRO A 151 5.00 7.27 14.22
CA PRO A 151 6.04 8.30 14.18
C PRO A 151 7.16 8.02 13.17
N ASN A 152 7.52 6.75 12.94
CA ASN A 152 8.55 6.40 11.97
C ASN A 152 8.04 6.56 10.54
N VAL A 153 6.76 6.26 10.29
CA VAL A 153 6.10 6.56 9.01
C VAL A 153 6.09 8.07 8.75
N LYS A 154 5.71 8.89 9.74
CA LYS A 154 5.75 10.36 9.61
C LYS A 154 7.15 10.88 9.28
N ALA A 155 8.17 10.38 9.98
CA ALA A 155 9.56 10.78 9.71
C ALA A 155 10.02 10.35 8.31
N TRP A 156 9.59 9.18 7.83
CA TRP A 156 9.89 8.70 6.47
C TRP A 156 9.15 9.51 5.39
N ILE A 157 7.88 9.85 5.59
CA ILE A 157 7.13 10.76 4.71
C ILE A 157 7.86 12.11 4.59
N ALA A 158 8.22 12.72 5.72
CA ALA A 158 8.94 14.00 5.73
C ALA A 158 10.27 13.93 4.97
N ARG A 159 11.02 12.82 5.12
CA ARG A 159 12.26 12.56 4.39
C ARG A 159 12.06 12.44 2.88
N LEU A 160 10.97 11.80 2.44
CA LEU A 160 10.64 11.71 1.01
C LEU A 160 10.21 13.08 0.46
N LEU A 161 9.42 13.84 1.20
CA LEU A 161 8.99 15.19 0.81
C LEU A 161 10.15 16.18 0.66
N GLN A 162 11.30 15.96 1.31
CA GLN A 162 12.51 16.76 1.11
C GLN A 162 13.15 16.58 -0.28
N ARG A 163 12.73 15.58 -1.07
CA ARG A 163 13.33 15.29 -2.37
C ARG A 163 12.72 16.20 -3.45
N PRO A 164 13.50 17.03 -4.17
CA PRO A 164 12.96 17.98 -5.16
C PRO A 164 12.13 17.31 -6.28
N ARG A 165 12.51 16.09 -6.67
CA ARG A 165 11.76 15.33 -7.70
C ARG A 165 10.39 14.86 -7.21
N ILE A 166 10.24 14.57 -5.91
CA ILE A 166 8.94 14.21 -5.33
C ILE A 166 8.06 15.45 -5.24
N GLN A 167 8.59 16.57 -4.75
CA GLN A 167 7.85 17.84 -4.73
C GLN A 167 7.34 18.23 -6.12
N LYS A 168 8.17 18.10 -7.15
CA LYS A 168 7.76 18.34 -8.55
C LYS A 168 6.68 17.36 -9.02
N ALA A 169 6.80 16.08 -8.66
CA ALA A 169 5.83 15.05 -9.06
C ALA A 169 4.46 15.27 -8.42
N LEU A 170 4.40 15.75 -7.18
CA LEU A 170 3.16 16.04 -6.45
C LEU A 170 2.37 17.26 -6.98
N GLN A 171 2.90 17.97 -7.98
CA GLN A 171 2.22 19.07 -8.67
C GLN A 171 1.49 18.60 -9.95
N VAL A 172 1.41 17.29 -10.18
CA VAL A 172 0.75 16.66 -11.34
C VAL A 172 -0.10 15.49 -10.81
N PRO A 173 -1.35 15.30 -11.28
CA PRO A 173 -2.03 16.04 -12.36
C PRO A 173 -2.56 17.43 -11.96
N VAL A 174 -2.51 17.77 -10.67
CA VAL A 174 -3.00 19.03 -10.12
C VAL A 174 -1.90 19.74 -9.34
N LEU A 175 -1.89 21.08 -9.37
CA LEU A 175 -0.79 21.92 -8.86
C LEU A 175 -0.43 21.67 -7.39
N LEU A 176 -1.41 21.25 -6.58
CA LEU A 176 -1.22 20.82 -5.20
C LEU A 176 -1.81 19.43 -5.01
N TYR A 177 -1.06 18.55 -4.36
CA TYR A 177 -1.54 17.23 -3.99
C TYR A 177 -2.69 17.35 -2.98
N PRO A 178 -3.93 16.98 -3.32
CA PRO A 178 -5.07 17.35 -2.50
C PRO A 178 -5.35 16.32 -1.38
N PHE A 179 -4.54 15.28 -1.23
CA PHE A 179 -4.87 14.18 -0.31
C PHE A 179 -3.98 14.12 0.92
N HIS A 180 -3.03 15.05 1.08
CA HIS A 180 -2.22 15.08 2.30
C HIS A 180 -3.02 15.50 3.53
N ASP A 181 -2.57 15.03 4.69
CA ASP A 181 -3.23 15.19 5.97
C ASP A 181 -3.63 16.64 6.29
N GLU A 182 -2.74 17.64 6.12
CA GLU A 182 -3.10 19.04 6.40
C GLU A 182 -4.17 19.57 5.45
N ALA A 183 -4.14 19.17 4.17
CA ALA A 183 -5.15 19.61 3.21
C ALA A 183 -6.52 19.05 3.59
N VAL A 184 -6.60 17.75 3.86
CA VAL A 184 -7.84 17.03 4.21
C VAL A 184 -8.46 17.53 5.51
N MET A 185 -7.64 17.96 6.48
CA MET A 185 -8.10 18.49 7.77
C MET A 185 -8.39 19.99 7.76
N SER A 186 -8.06 20.71 6.68
CA SER A 186 -8.28 22.15 6.61
C SER A 186 -9.78 22.46 6.58
N ALA A 187 -10.23 23.27 7.54
CA ALA A 187 -11.59 23.80 7.55
C ALA A 187 -11.88 24.65 6.30
N GLU A 188 -10.87 25.30 5.73
CA GLU A 188 -10.99 26.12 4.51
C GLU A 188 -11.36 25.28 3.28
N HIS A 189 -11.02 23.99 3.29
CA HIS A 189 -11.26 23.07 2.17
C HIS A 189 -12.42 22.10 2.41
N GLU A 190 -13.17 22.26 3.51
CA GLU A 190 -14.18 21.29 3.91
C GLU A 190 -15.24 21.04 2.83
N ASP A 191 -15.71 22.11 2.18
CA ASP A 191 -16.69 22.04 1.10
C ASP A 191 -16.16 21.29 -0.13
N PHE A 192 -14.88 21.50 -0.47
CA PHE A 192 -14.21 20.79 -1.56
C PHE A 192 -14.17 19.28 -1.30
N TYR A 193 -13.81 18.87 -0.08
CA TYR A 193 -13.79 17.45 0.26
C TYR A 193 -15.19 16.84 0.41
N ARG A 194 -16.18 17.60 0.90
CA ARG A 194 -17.59 17.17 0.89
C ARG A 194 -18.07 16.93 -0.54
N MET A 195 -17.75 17.83 -1.46
CA MET A 195 -18.05 17.69 -2.89
C MET A 195 -17.39 16.44 -3.49
N ILE A 196 -16.09 16.23 -3.27
CA ILE A 196 -15.37 15.04 -3.78
C ILE A 196 -15.97 13.75 -3.23
N ARG A 197 -16.28 13.68 -1.93
CA ARG A 197 -16.93 12.50 -1.33
C ARG A 197 -18.26 12.18 -2.01
N LYS A 198 -19.12 13.18 -2.17
CA LYS A 198 -20.42 13.02 -2.83
C LYS A 198 -20.28 12.59 -4.29
N ALA A 199 -19.36 13.20 -5.03
CA ALA A 199 -19.09 12.82 -6.41
C ALA A 199 -18.56 11.38 -6.52
N GLY A 200 -17.63 11.00 -5.64
CA GLY A 200 -17.09 9.64 -5.56
C GLY A 200 -18.17 8.60 -5.24
N SER A 201 -19.01 8.84 -4.22
CA SER A 201 -20.15 7.99 -3.88
C SER A 201 -21.08 7.80 -5.07
N LYS A 202 -21.43 8.90 -5.76
CA LYS A 202 -22.32 8.86 -6.92
C LYS A 202 -21.72 8.03 -8.06
N LEU A 203 -20.45 8.25 -8.40
CA LEU A 203 -19.76 7.52 -9.47
C LEU A 203 -19.70 6.01 -9.19
N ILE A 204 -19.38 5.63 -7.95
CA ILE A 204 -19.34 4.22 -7.56
C ILE A 204 -20.74 3.60 -7.63
N TRP A 205 -21.75 4.30 -7.10
CA TRP A 205 -23.15 3.86 -7.17
C TRP A 205 -23.62 3.65 -8.62
N GLU A 206 -23.42 4.64 -9.49
CA GLU A 206 -23.81 4.55 -10.90
C GLU A 206 -23.08 3.42 -11.65
N ALA A 207 -21.81 3.16 -11.32
CA ALA A 207 -21.07 2.03 -11.87
C ALA A 207 -21.63 0.67 -11.42
N HIS A 208 -22.12 0.57 -10.17
CA HIS A 208 -22.76 -0.64 -9.66
C HIS A 208 -24.16 -0.85 -10.25
N GLU A 209 -25.02 0.17 -10.22
CA GLU A 209 -26.38 0.10 -10.78
C GLU A 209 -26.38 -0.11 -12.30
N GLY A 210 -25.39 0.46 -13.00
CA GLY A 210 -25.21 0.27 -14.44
C GLY A 210 -24.66 -1.11 -14.82
N TRP A 211 -24.19 -1.91 -13.86
CA TRP A 211 -23.64 -3.23 -14.13
C TRP A 211 -24.75 -4.28 -14.13
N ALA A 212 -25.11 -4.77 -15.33
CA ALA A 212 -26.16 -5.76 -15.55
C ALA A 212 -25.69 -7.22 -15.46
N GLY A 213 -24.53 -7.48 -14.85
CA GLY A 213 -24.03 -8.85 -14.70
C GLY A 213 -24.75 -9.58 -13.57
N GLU A 214 -24.86 -10.91 -13.69
CA GLU A 214 -25.25 -11.73 -12.56
C GLU A 214 -24.05 -11.87 -11.62
N VAL A 215 -24.21 -11.49 -10.35
CA VAL A 215 -23.26 -11.92 -9.32
C VAL A 215 -23.58 -13.38 -9.03
N ALA A 216 -22.70 -14.29 -9.43
CA ALA A 216 -22.81 -15.67 -9.01
C ALA A 216 -22.86 -15.69 -7.47
N GLY A 217 -24.00 -16.08 -6.92
CA GLY A 217 -24.16 -16.28 -5.48
C GLY A 217 -23.31 -17.47 -5.07
N VAL A 218 -22.03 -17.25 -4.78
CA VAL A 218 -21.20 -18.26 -4.15
C VAL A 218 -21.59 -18.25 -2.68
N PRO A 219 -22.22 -19.32 -2.15
CA PRO A 219 -22.51 -19.37 -0.73
C PRO A 219 -21.21 -19.18 0.05
N SER A 220 -21.22 -18.29 1.04
CA SER A 220 -20.15 -18.30 2.03
C SER A 220 -20.20 -19.64 2.73
N ASP A 221 -19.08 -20.37 2.81
CA ASP A 221 -18.98 -21.59 3.62
C ASP A 221 -19.35 -21.35 5.10
N PHE A 222 -19.37 -20.07 5.52
CA PHE A 222 -19.77 -19.61 6.86
C PHE A 222 -21.26 -19.28 7.03
N ALA A 223 -22.11 -19.49 6.03
CA ALA A 223 -23.56 -19.56 6.26
C ALA A 223 -23.93 -20.67 7.27
N ASN A 224 -22.99 -21.59 7.57
CA ASN A 224 -23.12 -22.68 8.53
C ASN A 224 -22.54 -22.39 9.94
N LEU A 225 -22.16 -21.15 10.28
CA LEU A 225 -21.74 -20.79 11.65
C LEU A 225 -22.88 -20.25 12.53
N GLU A 226 -24.14 -20.44 12.14
CA GLU A 226 -25.23 -20.49 13.11
C GLU A 226 -25.00 -21.72 14.02
N THR A 227 -24.14 -21.58 15.05
CA THR A 227 -24.00 -22.42 16.27
C THR A 227 -22.55 -22.61 16.72
N SER A 228 -21.74 -21.55 16.84
CA SER A 228 -20.53 -21.66 17.68
C SER A 228 -20.20 -20.38 18.45
N GLY A 229 -21.01 -20.09 19.47
CA GLY A 229 -20.49 -19.59 20.75
C GLY A 229 -19.95 -18.17 20.83
N MET A 230 -20.18 -17.27 19.87
CA MET A 230 -19.96 -15.83 20.11
C MET A 230 -21.11 -15.29 20.97
N THR A 231 -20.97 -15.44 22.29
CA THR A 231 -21.91 -14.93 23.30
C THR A 231 -22.01 -13.40 23.25
N GLU A 232 -23.17 -12.87 23.67
CA GLU A 232 -23.53 -11.44 23.75
C GLU A 232 -22.48 -10.50 24.36
N ALA A 233 -21.53 -11.02 25.15
CA ALA A 233 -20.42 -10.26 25.74
C ALA A 233 -19.50 -9.55 24.73
N GLY A 234 -19.52 -9.92 23.45
CA GLY A 234 -18.75 -9.22 22.40
C GLY A 234 -19.35 -7.88 21.95
N ARG A 235 -20.64 -7.62 22.21
CA ARG A 235 -21.34 -6.41 21.71
C ARG A 235 -21.15 -5.19 22.61
N GLU A 236 -20.91 -5.36 23.91
CA GLU A 236 -20.84 -4.23 24.86
C GLU A 236 -19.49 -3.50 24.92
N LYS A 237 -18.45 -3.98 24.22
CA LYS A 237 -17.12 -3.33 24.27
C LYS A 237 -16.92 -2.15 23.32
N HIS A 238 -17.90 -1.84 22.47
CA HIS A 238 -17.81 -0.76 21.48
C HIS A 238 -19.12 0.04 21.32
N GLY A 239 -19.87 0.20 22.41
CA GLY A 239 -20.95 1.20 22.51
C GLY A 239 -20.42 2.59 22.79
#